data_AF-A0A453JF90-F1
#
_entry.id   AF-A0A453JF90-F1
#
_cell.length_a   1.000
_cell.length_b   1.000
_cell.length_c   1.000
_cell.angle_alpha   90.00
_cell.angle_beta   90.00
_cell.angle_gamma   90.00
#
_symmetry.space_group_name_H-M   'P 1'
#
loop_
_entity.id
_entity.type
_entity.pdbx_description
1 polymer ?
#
loop_
_entity_poly.entity_id
_entity_poly.type
_entity_poly.pdbx_seq_one_letter_code
_entity_poly.pdbx_strand_id
1 'polypeptide(L)'
;MWYGSATTPIELFGPTRYQWDQGYFQQEIYRRVSNGLAENLSLSEAWSKIPEKLAFYDYIGNNPAKGGLFRAGSMDNGDGIAVGWLGHPVFRDKEGRELFVRRMPTFFETFPVVLVDEEGIVRADVPFRRAESKYSVEQVGVTVEFYGGELNGVSYSDPATVKNMRGILN
;
A
#
# COMPACT_ATOMS: atom_id res chain seq x y z
N MET A 1 7.49 -14.60 21.23
CA MET A 1 7.17 -13.19 20.93
C MET A 1 7.50 -12.87 19.47
N TRP A 2 8.77 -12.75 19.07
CA TRP A 2 9.16 -12.30 17.73
C TRP A 2 8.57 -13.09 16.54
N TYR A 3 8.48 -14.42 16.68
CA TYR A 3 7.95 -15.30 15.62
C TYR A 3 6.43 -15.48 15.65
N GLY A 4 5.74 -14.98 16.68
CA GLY A 4 4.33 -15.28 16.92
C GLY A 4 4.09 -16.68 17.51
N SER A 5 3.02 -16.80 18.29
CA SER A 5 2.54 -18.04 18.91
C SER A 5 1.13 -17.82 19.45
N ALA A 6 0.44 -18.88 19.86
CA ALA A 6 -0.90 -18.77 20.45
C ALA A 6 -0.94 -17.89 21.72
N THR A 7 0.18 -17.74 22.43
CA THR A 7 0.28 -16.91 23.65
C THR A 7 0.70 -15.47 23.38
N THR A 8 0.98 -15.11 22.12
CA THR A 8 1.38 -13.75 21.72
C THR A 8 0.50 -13.27 20.56
N PRO A 9 -0.80 -13.02 20.80
CA PRO A 9 -1.75 -12.65 19.75
C PRO A 9 -1.48 -11.24 19.23
N ILE A 10 -1.66 -11.05 17.92
CA ILE A 10 -1.39 -9.78 17.23
C ILE A 10 -2.31 -8.64 17.67
N GLU A 11 -3.47 -8.96 18.23
CA GLU A 11 -4.41 -7.95 18.73
C GLU A 11 -3.93 -7.31 20.03
N LEU A 12 -2.99 -7.95 20.74
CA LEU A 12 -2.39 -7.43 21.97
C LEU A 12 -0.97 -6.91 21.74
N PHE A 13 -0.22 -7.50 20.80
CA PHE A 13 1.21 -7.21 20.60
C PHE A 13 1.56 -6.61 19.24
N GLY A 14 0.58 -6.42 18.35
CA GLY A 14 0.81 -6.03 16.96
C GLY A 14 1.25 -7.20 16.06
N PRO A 15 1.32 -6.97 14.73
CA PRO A 15 1.75 -7.99 13.77
C PRO A 15 3.26 -8.27 13.88
N THR A 16 3.72 -9.31 13.18
CA THR A 16 5.14 -9.66 13.08
C THR A 16 5.72 -9.18 11.76
N ARG A 17 7.06 -8.99 11.69
CA ARG A 17 7.73 -8.67 10.43
C ARG A 17 7.50 -9.70 9.33
N TYR A 18 7.31 -10.98 9.69
CA TYR A 18 7.17 -12.06 8.73
C TYR A 18 5.85 -11.96 7.96
N GLN A 19 4.80 -11.44 8.61
CA GLN A 19 3.52 -11.16 7.95
C GLN A 19 3.66 -10.08 6.89
N TRP A 20 4.48 -9.05 7.13
CA TRP A 20 4.83 -8.04 6.12
C TRP A 20 5.67 -8.64 5.00
N ASP A 21 6.77 -9.31 5.34
CA ASP A 21 7.73 -9.83 4.36
C ASP A 21 7.10 -10.85 3.38
N GLN A 22 6.09 -11.59 3.83
CA GLN A 22 5.38 -12.60 3.04
C GLN A 22 4.07 -12.08 2.42
N GLY A 23 3.67 -10.82 2.68
CA GLY A 23 2.41 -10.27 2.22
C GLY A 23 1.18 -11.00 2.79
N TYR A 24 1.22 -11.44 4.04
CA TYR A 24 0.18 -12.26 4.66
C TYR A 24 -1.21 -11.60 4.64
N PHE A 25 -1.30 -10.34 5.11
CA PHE A 25 -2.57 -9.61 5.14
C PHE A 25 -2.99 -9.17 3.74
N GLN A 26 -2.03 -8.73 2.91
CA GLN A 26 -2.25 -8.45 1.50
C GLN A 26 -2.94 -9.62 0.78
N GLN A 27 -2.43 -10.84 0.93
CA GLN A 27 -3.01 -12.03 0.32
C GLN A 27 -4.46 -12.29 0.77
N GLU A 28 -4.75 -12.14 2.06
CA GLU A 28 -6.12 -12.30 2.58
C GLU A 28 -7.06 -11.21 2.08
N ILE A 29 -6.59 -9.96 1.96
CA ILE A 29 -7.34 -8.85 1.38
C ILE A 29 -7.69 -9.17 -0.08
N TYR A 30 -6.70 -9.52 -0.91
CA TYR A 30 -6.94 -9.88 -2.31
C TYR A 30 -7.87 -11.07 -2.44
N ARG A 31 -7.72 -12.10 -1.60
CA ARG A 31 -8.64 -13.25 -1.58
C ARG A 31 -10.10 -12.82 -1.34
N ARG A 32 -10.34 -11.91 -0.38
CA ARG A 32 -11.69 -11.39 -0.09
C ARG A 32 -12.25 -10.56 -1.25
N VAL A 33 -11.42 -9.68 -1.83
CA VAL A 33 -11.82 -8.86 -2.98
C VAL A 33 -12.15 -9.76 -4.17
N SER A 34 -11.29 -10.73 -4.50
CA SER A 34 -11.52 -11.69 -5.59
C SER A 34 -12.81 -12.50 -5.39
N ASN A 35 -13.09 -12.95 -4.16
CA ASN A 35 -14.35 -13.62 -3.85
C ASN A 35 -15.56 -12.68 -4.09
N GLY A 36 -15.47 -11.43 -3.65
CA GLY A 36 -16.51 -10.44 -3.90
C GLY A 36 -16.76 -10.19 -5.38
N LEU A 37 -15.69 -10.09 -6.18
CA LEU A 37 -15.79 -9.96 -7.64
C LEU A 37 -16.42 -11.20 -8.28
N ALA A 38 -16.11 -12.41 -7.81
CA ALA A 38 -16.74 -13.65 -8.27
C ALA A 38 -18.24 -13.73 -7.92
N GLU A 39 -18.67 -13.02 -6.88
CA GLU A 39 -20.08 -12.82 -6.51
C GLU A 39 -20.76 -11.69 -7.29
N ASN A 40 -20.12 -11.15 -8.34
CA ASN A 40 -20.59 -10.03 -9.17
C ASN A 40 -20.71 -8.68 -8.44
N LEU A 41 -19.96 -8.48 -7.37
CA LEU A 41 -19.80 -7.15 -6.80
C LEU A 41 -18.92 -6.29 -7.72
N SER A 42 -19.19 -4.98 -7.75
CA SER A 42 -18.26 -4.02 -8.33
C SER A 42 -16.96 -3.94 -7.51
N LEU A 43 -15.89 -3.42 -8.11
CA LEU A 43 -14.63 -3.16 -7.39
C LEU A 43 -14.85 -2.30 -6.14
N SER A 44 -15.64 -1.24 -6.27
CA SER A 44 -15.96 -0.34 -5.16
C SER A 44 -16.65 -1.08 -4.01
N GLU A 45 -17.64 -1.92 -4.31
CA GLU A 45 -18.35 -2.71 -3.30
C GLU A 45 -17.45 -3.77 -2.65
N ALA A 46 -16.62 -4.45 -3.45
CA ALA A 46 -15.70 -5.47 -2.96
C ALA A 46 -14.67 -4.86 -1.99
N TRP A 47 -14.07 -3.73 -2.35
CA TRP A 47 -13.13 -3.01 -1.48
C TRP A 47 -13.80 -2.37 -0.26
N SER A 48 -15.04 -1.89 -0.40
CA SER A 48 -15.81 -1.35 0.74
C SER A 48 -16.18 -2.41 1.79
N LYS A 49 -16.17 -3.71 1.42
CA LYS A 49 -16.37 -4.82 2.36
C LYS A 49 -15.11 -5.20 3.15
N ILE A 50 -13.94 -4.64 2.81
CA ILE A 50 -12.71 -4.92 3.55
C ILE A 50 -12.73 -4.17 4.89
N PRO A 51 -12.57 -4.85 6.03
CA PRO A 51 -12.51 -4.18 7.32
C PRO A 51 -11.29 -3.27 7.42
N GLU A 52 -11.46 -2.05 7.93
CA GLU A 52 -10.35 -1.11 8.13
C GLU A 52 -9.25 -1.68 9.02
N LYS A 53 -9.62 -2.47 10.05
CA LYS A 53 -8.64 -3.18 10.90
C LYS A 53 -7.73 -4.11 10.09
N LEU A 54 -8.28 -4.81 9.09
CA LEU A 54 -7.49 -5.70 8.23
C LEU A 54 -6.58 -4.90 7.30
N ALA A 55 -7.09 -3.82 6.70
CA ALA A 55 -6.26 -2.92 5.90
C ALA A 55 -5.12 -2.31 6.73
N PHE A 56 -5.39 -1.93 7.98
CA PHE A 56 -4.40 -1.38 8.89
C PHE A 56 -3.31 -2.39 9.27
N TYR A 57 -3.62 -3.69 9.36
CA TYR A 57 -2.58 -4.71 9.56
C TYR A 57 -1.62 -4.84 8.36
N ASP A 58 -2.05 -4.47 7.15
CA ASP A 58 -1.25 -4.52 5.92
C ASP A 58 -0.43 -3.24 5.67
N TYR A 59 -0.18 -2.44 6.70
CA TYR A 59 0.60 -1.21 6.63
C TYR A 59 1.98 -1.37 7.29
N ILE A 60 3.04 -0.95 6.60
CA ILE A 60 4.43 -1.14 7.08
C ILE A 60 4.75 -0.40 8.39
N GLY A 61 4.03 0.67 8.73
CA GLY A 61 4.23 1.37 10.02
C GLY A 61 3.92 0.47 11.22
N ASN A 62 3.07 -0.55 11.04
CA ASN A 62 2.77 -1.55 12.06
C ASN A 62 3.81 -2.69 12.13
N ASN A 63 4.82 -2.71 11.24
CA ASN A 63 5.87 -3.70 11.27
C ASN A 63 6.87 -3.41 12.41
N PRO A 64 7.04 -4.31 13.40
CA PRO A 64 7.89 -4.06 14.56
C PRO A 64 9.39 -3.96 14.21
N ALA A 65 9.79 -4.29 12.98
CA ALA A 65 11.15 -4.17 12.49
C ALA A 65 11.46 -2.82 11.82
N LYS A 66 10.60 -1.80 11.97
CA LYS A 66 10.80 -0.42 11.45
C LYS A 66 11.13 0.63 12.51
N GLY A 67 11.34 0.21 13.75
CA GLY A 67 11.74 1.10 14.85
C GLY A 67 13.20 1.58 14.75
N GLY A 68 13.65 2.31 15.77
CA GLY A 68 15.04 2.68 15.96
C GLY A 68 15.38 2.70 17.45
N LEU A 69 16.60 2.32 17.82
CA LEU A 69 16.99 2.11 19.23
C LEU A 69 16.68 3.31 20.14
N PHE A 70 16.79 4.54 19.62
CA PHE A 70 16.57 5.77 20.35
C PHE A 70 15.30 6.53 19.93
N ARG A 71 14.45 5.92 19.09
CA ARG A 71 13.11 6.45 18.81
C ARG A 71 12.18 5.96 19.92
N ALA A 72 12.16 6.70 21.03
CA ALA A 72 11.38 6.34 22.21
C ALA A 72 9.93 6.82 22.12
N GLY A 73 9.01 6.12 22.80
CA GLY A 73 7.59 6.44 22.87
C GLY A 73 6.70 5.40 22.21
N SER A 74 5.41 5.73 22.09
CA SER A 74 4.43 4.93 21.35
C SER A 74 4.62 5.09 19.84
N MET A 75 4.03 4.16 19.08
CA MET A 75 3.96 4.26 17.62
C MET A 75 3.25 5.54 17.17
N ASP A 76 2.20 5.95 17.91
CA ASP A 76 1.46 7.19 17.65
C ASP A 76 2.33 8.46 17.66
N ASN A 77 3.45 8.46 18.39
CA ASN A 77 4.39 9.60 18.39
C ASN A 77 5.25 9.66 17.12
N GLY A 78 5.29 8.56 16.35
CA GLY A 78 6.04 8.44 15.10
C GLY A 78 5.23 8.91 13.90
N ASP A 79 4.23 8.14 13.50
CA ASP A 79 3.40 8.39 12.30
C ASP A 79 2.02 9.00 12.60
N GLY A 80 1.68 9.17 13.88
CA GLY A 80 0.44 9.80 14.32
C GLY A 80 -0.66 8.80 14.70
N ILE A 81 -1.83 9.33 15.01
CA ILE A 81 -3.01 8.53 15.34
C ILE A 81 -3.79 8.25 14.05
N ALA A 82 -4.02 6.97 13.75
CA ALA A 82 -4.84 6.58 12.61
C ALA A 82 -6.30 7.08 12.78
N VAL A 83 -6.80 7.82 11.78
CA VAL A 83 -8.15 8.43 11.82
C VAL A 83 -9.15 7.65 10.98
N GLY A 84 -8.73 7.14 9.82
CA GLY A 84 -9.59 6.40 8.90
C GLY A 84 -8.82 5.85 7.72
N TRP A 85 -9.43 4.92 6.99
CA TRP A 85 -8.84 4.35 5.79
C TRP A 85 -9.26 5.13 4.54
N LEU A 86 -8.29 5.63 3.78
CA LEU A 86 -8.56 6.43 2.58
C LEU A 86 -9.07 5.60 1.39
N GLY A 87 -8.94 4.28 1.43
CA GLY A 87 -9.31 3.37 0.35
C GLY A 87 -8.10 2.70 -0.31
N HIS A 88 -8.37 1.75 -1.21
CA HIS A 88 -7.36 1.06 -1.99
C HIS A 88 -7.07 1.84 -3.28
N PRO A 89 -5.86 2.36 -3.48
CA PRO A 89 -5.51 3.05 -4.72
C PRO A 89 -5.06 2.05 -5.80
N VAL A 90 -5.67 2.19 -6.98
CA VAL A 90 -5.33 1.46 -8.20
C VAL A 90 -4.68 2.45 -9.16
N PHE A 91 -3.43 2.18 -9.55
CA PHE A 91 -2.69 3.02 -10.49
C PHE A 91 -2.89 2.48 -11.89
N ARG A 92 -3.06 3.37 -12.87
CA ARG A 92 -3.12 2.99 -14.27
C ARG A 92 -2.26 3.90 -15.12
N ASP A 93 -1.63 3.37 -16.16
CA ASP A 93 -1.00 4.21 -17.17
C ASP A 93 -2.02 4.72 -18.20
N LYS A 94 -1.55 5.53 -19.16
CA LYS A 94 -2.38 6.04 -20.26
C LYS A 94 -2.97 4.96 -21.18
N GLU A 95 -2.43 3.73 -21.15
CA GLU A 95 -2.95 2.58 -21.90
C GLU A 95 -4.01 1.82 -21.09
N GLY A 96 -4.26 2.23 -19.85
CA GLY A 96 -5.22 1.61 -18.94
C GLY A 96 -4.69 0.38 -18.22
N ARG A 97 -3.39 0.06 -18.34
CA ARG A 97 -2.77 -1.07 -17.63
C ARG A 97 -2.67 -0.76 -16.15
N GLU A 98 -3.07 -1.71 -15.31
CA GLU A 98 -2.89 -1.60 -13.87
C GLU A 98 -1.42 -1.68 -13.49
N LEU A 99 -1.02 -0.80 -12.57
CA LEU A 99 0.35 -0.70 -12.08
C LEU A 99 0.38 -0.89 -10.56
N PHE A 100 1.42 -1.58 -10.10
CA PHE A 100 1.64 -1.90 -8.69
C PHE A 100 2.88 -1.18 -8.18
N VAL A 101 2.73 -0.46 -7.07
CA VAL A 101 3.88 0.15 -6.38
C VAL A 101 4.69 -0.94 -5.68
N ARG A 102 6.00 -0.96 -5.92
CA ARG A 102 6.90 -1.88 -5.22
C ARG A 102 6.96 -1.51 -3.73
N ARG A 103 6.44 -2.40 -2.87
CA ARG A 103 6.50 -2.26 -1.42
C ARG A 103 7.92 -2.16 -0.89
N MET A 104 8.11 -1.34 0.15
CA MET A 104 9.38 -1.18 0.86
C MET A 104 9.74 -2.47 1.62
N PRO A 105 10.90 -3.10 1.33
CA PRO A 105 11.39 -4.20 2.15
C PRO A 105 11.84 -3.70 3.52
N THR A 106 11.72 -4.56 4.53
CA THR A 106 11.96 -4.20 5.94
C THR A 106 13.34 -3.56 6.21
N PHE A 107 14.37 -3.93 5.45
CA PHE A 107 15.74 -3.43 5.66
C PHE A 107 15.95 -1.96 5.28
N PHE A 108 15.14 -1.41 4.39
CA PHE A 108 15.36 -0.07 3.84
C PHE A 108 14.76 1.02 4.73
N GLU A 109 15.54 2.05 5.06
CA GLU A 109 15.02 3.30 5.64
C GLU A 109 14.39 4.20 4.58
N THR A 110 14.97 4.22 3.39
CA THR A 110 14.45 4.93 2.20
C THR A 110 14.38 3.97 1.03
N PHE A 111 13.31 4.02 0.25
CA PHE A 111 13.09 3.14 -0.89
C PHE A 111 12.58 3.94 -2.10
N PRO A 112 13.11 3.69 -3.32
CA PRO A 112 12.66 4.40 -4.50
C PRO A 112 11.21 4.04 -4.85
N VAL A 113 10.56 4.95 -5.58
CA VAL A 113 9.20 4.77 -6.05
C VAL A 113 9.28 4.17 -7.45
N VAL A 114 8.86 2.90 -7.56
CA VAL A 114 8.85 2.15 -8.81
C VAL A 114 7.49 1.48 -8.93
N LEU A 115 6.87 1.65 -10.09
CA LEU A 115 5.61 1.03 -10.47
C LEU A 115 5.89 -0.04 -11.53
N VAL A 116 5.36 -1.23 -11.30
CA VAL A 116 5.49 -2.40 -12.18
C VAL A 116 4.12 -2.84 -12.68
N ASP A 117 4.06 -3.51 -13.82
CA ASP A 117 2.85 -4.23 -14.24
C ASP A 117 2.74 -5.61 -13.56
N GLU A 118 1.73 -6.39 -13.93
CA GLU A 118 1.46 -7.73 -13.42
C GLU A 118 2.62 -8.71 -13.67
N GLU A 119 3.40 -8.50 -14.74
CA GLU A 119 4.59 -9.28 -15.08
C GLU A 119 5.85 -8.83 -14.34
N GLY A 120 5.78 -7.75 -13.54
CA GLY A 120 6.92 -7.20 -12.81
C GLY A 120 7.84 -6.31 -13.66
N ILE A 121 7.41 -5.90 -14.86
CA ILE A 121 8.14 -4.99 -15.73
C ILE A 121 7.92 -3.56 -15.23
N VAL A 122 9.00 -2.79 -15.11
CA VAL A 122 8.92 -1.38 -14.70
C VAL A 122 8.22 -0.55 -15.77
N ARG A 123 7.15 0.14 -15.38
CA ARG A 123 6.34 1.00 -16.25
C ARG A 123 6.36 2.47 -15.87
N ALA A 124 6.53 2.79 -14.59
CA ALA A 124 6.69 4.17 -14.15
C ALA A 124 7.60 4.28 -12.93
N ASP A 125 8.22 5.44 -12.73
CA ASP A 125 9.04 5.77 -11.58
C ASP A 125 8.95 7.25 -11.19
N VAL A 126 9.55 7.58 -10.04
CA VAL A 126 9.88 8.96 -9.68
C VAL A 126 11.39 9.13 -9.83
N PRO A 127 11.87 9.73 -10.93
CA PRO A 127 13.29 9.75 -11.25
C PRO A 127 14.05 10.70 -10.32
N PHE A 128 15.22 10.28 -9.86
CA PHE A 128 16.12 11.14 -9.10
C PHE A 128 16.75 12.23 -10.01
N ARG A 129 17.28 11.83 -11.17
CA ARG A 129 17.75 12.75 -12.22
C ARG A 129 16.71 12.85 -13.32
N ARG A 130 16.29 14.08 -13.64
CA ARG A 130 15.21 14.32 -14.62
C ARG A 130 15.68 14.42 -16.07
N ALA A 131 16.98 14.62 -16.31
CA ALA A 131 17.52 14.92 -17.65
C ALA A 131 17.27 13.82 -18.69
N GLU A 132 17.26 12.55 -18.27
CA GLU A 132 17.07 11.39 -19.16
C GLU A 132 15.92 10.50 -18.69
N SER A 133 14.94 11.07 -17.99
CA SER A 133 13.75 10.34 -17.54
C SER A 133 12.98 9.80 -18.73
N LYS A 134 12.62 8.52 -18.66
CA LYS A 134 11.75 7.83 -19.64
C LYS A 134 10.45 7.28 -19.02
N TYR A 135 10.45 7.12 -17.70
CA TYR A 135 9.39 6.45 -16.95
C TYR A 135 8.70 7.39 -15.96
N SER A 136 8.86 8.72 -16.07
CA SER A 136 8.21 9.60 -15.12
C SER A 136 6.69 9.50 -15.21
N VAL A 137 6.02 9.67 -14.07
CA VAL A 137 4.56 9.77 -13.94
C VAL A 137 3.95 10.67 -15.04
N GLU A 138 4.58 11.82 -15.34
CA GLU A 138 4.14 12.75 -16.37
C GLU A 138 4.22 12.17 -17.80
N GLN A 139 5.31 11.47 -18.13
CA GLN A 139 5.54 10.93 -19.48
C GLN A 139 4.68 9.70 -19.76
N VAL A 140 4.49 8.88 -18.72
CA VAL A 140 3.70 7.65 -18.77
C VAL A 140 2.21 7.97 -18.66
N GLY A 141 1.85 9.11 -18.04
CA GLY A 141 0.46 9.54 -17.84
C GLY A 141 -0.24 8.69 -16.78
N VAL A 142 0.43 8.46 -15.65
CA VAL A 142 -0.12 7.61 -14.58
C VAL A 142 -1.26 8.35 -13.86
N THR A 143 -2.39 7.67 -13.70
CA THR A 143 -3.53 8.09 -12.88
C THR A 143 -3.68 7.17 -11.67
N VAL A 144 -4.42 7.61 -10.66
CA VAL A 144 -4.81 6.79 -9.51
C VAL A 144 -6.31 6.91 -9.28
N GLU A 145 -6.97 5.80 -9.00
CA GLU A 145 -8.38 5.72 -8.63
C GLU A 145 -8.52 4.94 -7.31
N PHE A 146 -9.36 5.43 -6.40
CA PHE A 146 -9.54 4.81 -5.09
C PHE A 146 -10.83 3.98 -5.01
N TYR A 147 -10.75 2.82 -4.38
CA TYR A 147 -11.89 1.95 -4.10
C TYR A 147 -12.03 1.65 -2.61
N GLY A 148 -13.24 1.77 -2.07
CA GLY A 148 -13.49 1.69 -0.64
C GLY A 148 -12.91 2.90 0.14
N GLY A 149 -13.10 2.90 1.45
CA GLY A 149 -12.62 3.98 2.32
C GLY A 149 -13.21 5.35 2.02
N GLU A 150 -12.56 6.40 2.51
CA GLU A 150 -13.02 7.78 2.40
C GLU A 150 -12.99 8.33 0.97
N LEU A 151 -12.00 7.94 0.16
CA LEU A 151 -11.81 8.45 -1.21
C LEU A 151 -12.46 7.56 -2.27
N ASN A 152 -13.42 6.72 -1.89
CA ASN A 152 -14.07 5.78 -2.80
C ASN A 152 -14.63 6.47 -4.07
N GLY A 153 -14.23 6.00 -5.24
CA GLY A 153 -14.64 6.53 -6.55
C GLY A 153 -13.95 7.84 -6.96
N VAL A 154 -13.01 8.35 -6.16
CA VAL A 154 -12.21 9.53 -6.49
C VAL A 154 -11.02 9.12 -7.35
N SER A 155 -10.76 9.89 -8.42
CA SER A 155 -9.61 9.71 -9.29
C SER A 155 -8.77 10.98 -9.38
N TYR A 156 -7.45 10.81 -9.51
CA TYR A 156 -6.49 11.88 -9.70
C TYR A 156 -5.60 11.60 -10.91
N SER A 157 -5.35 12.64 -11.69
CA SER A 157 -4.44 12.63 -12.84
C SER A 157 -3.32 13.67 -12.73
N ASP A 158 -3.42 14.58 -11.76
CA ASP A 158 -2.36 15.56 -11.48
C ASP A 158 -1.08 14.84 -11.02
N PRO A 159 0.06 15.00 -11.73
CA PRO A 159 1.27 14.25 -11.42
C PRO A 159 1.81 14.50 -10.02
N ALA A 160 1.63 15.70 -9.44
CA ALA A 160 2.10 15.98 -8.08
C ALA A 160 1.28 15.19 -7.05
N THR A 161 -0.03 15.13 -7.24
CA THR A 161 -0.96 14.38 -6.41
C THR A 161 -0.73 12.88 -6.52
N VAL A 162 -0.64 12.34 -7.75
CA VAL A 162 -0.36 10.91 -8.02
C VAL A 162 0.96 10.48 -7.36
N LYS A 163 2.00 11.33 -7.43
CA LYS A 163 3.28 11.08 -6.77
C LYS A 163 3.20 11.07 -5.25
N ASN A 164 2.24 11.75 -4.64
CA ASN A 164 2.06 11.77 -3.18
C ASN A 164 1.22 10.60 -2.68
N MET A 165 0.25 10.13 -3.48
CA MET A 165 -0.58 8.96 -3.13
C MET A 165 0.19 7.64 -3.08
N ARG A 166 1.47 7.65 -3.45
CA ARG A 166 2.43 6.55 -3.26
C ARG A 166 2.62 6.11 -1.81
N GLY A 167 2.38 7.01 -0.85
CA GLY A 167 2.59 6.78 0.59
C GLY A 167 1.34 6.28 1.33
N ILE A 168 0.19 6.23 0.64
CA ILE A 168 -1.07 5.66 1.16
C ILE A 168 -1.11 4.14 0.88
N LEU A 169 -0.16 3.65 0.10
CA LEU A 169 0.03 2.25 -0.18
C LEU A 169 0.97 1.66 0.88
N ASN A 170 0.39 0.81 1.71
CA ASN A 170 0.99 -0.36 2.35
C ASN A 170 2.52 -0.34 2.51
#